data_AF-A0A1F7SL76-F1
#
_entry.id   AF-A0A1F7SL76-F1
#
_cell.length_a   1.000
_cell.length_b   1.000
_cell.length_c   1.000
_cell.angle_alpha   90.00
_cell.angle_beta   90.00
_cell.angle_gamma   90.00
#
_symmetry.space_group_name_H-M   'P 1'
#
loop_
_entity.id
_entity.type
_entity.pdbx_description
1 polymer ?
#
loop_
_entity_poly.entity_id
_entity_poly.type
_entity_poly.pdbx_seq_one_letter_code
_entity_poly.pdbx_strand_id
1 'polypeptide(L)' 'MLTAEKLKKSIADLKKEIKEKASDSENQKSDKELRTIRKKLKRAQRKLRILYPPSSTVKAEEPEQKAKTV' A
#
# COMPACT_ATOMS: atom_id res chain seq x y z
N MET A 1 4.62 0.60 17.22
CA MET A 1 3.45 0.70 16.32
C MET A 1 3.91 0.84 14.87
N LEU A 2 3.32 0.10 13.93
CA LEU A 2 3.55 0.28 12.49
C LEU A 2 2.74 1.48 12.02
N THR A 3 3.41 2.57 11.64
CA THR A 3 2.76 3.79 11.14
C THR A 3 2.62 3.75 9.62
N ALA A 4 1.63 4.47 9.08
CA ALA A 4 1.42 4.58 7.63
C ALA A 4 2.67 5.10 6.90
N GLU A 5 3.44 5.99 7.52
CA GLU A 5 4.70 6.50 6.97
C GLU A 5 5.78 5.42 6.83
N LYS A 6 5.92 4.55 7.84
CA LYS A 6 6.85 3.41 7.77
C LYS A 6 6.46 2.44 6.67
N LEU A 7 5.16 2.23 6.44
CA LEU A 7 4.66 1.41 5.34
C LEU A 7 4.92 2.07 3.97
N LYS A 8 4.71 3.38 3.84
CA LYS A 8 5.03 4.13 2.61
C LYS A 8 6.52 4.04 2.27
N LYS A 9 7.40 4.25 3.26
CA LYS A 9 8.86 4.11 3.11
C LYS A 9 9.23 2.68 2.69
N SER A 10 8.70 1.68 3.38
CA SER A 10 8.95 0.27 3.06
C SER A 10 8.47 -0.13 1.65
N ILE A 11 7.35 0.43 1.17
CA ILE A 11 6.90 0.23 -0.22
C ILE A 11 7.88 0.86 -1.22
N ALA A 12 8.39 2.06 -0.94
CA ALA A 12 9.37 2.73 -1.79
C ALA A 12 10.68 1.93 -1.87
N ASP A 13 11.18 1.45 -0.74
CA ASP A 13 12.39 0.61 -0.67
C ASP A 13 12.21 -0.69 -1.46
N LEU A 14 11.09 -1.40 -1.28
CA LEU A 14 10.79 -2.64 -2.02
C LEU A 14 10.64 -2.40 -3.53
N LYS A 15 10.14 -1.24 -3.96
CA LYS A 15 10.09 -0.88 -5.40
C LYS A 15 11.48 -0.65 -5.97
N LYS A 16 12.36 0.01 -5.21
CA LYS A 16 13.75 0.25 -5.61
C LYS A 16 14.51 -1.07 -5.73
N GLU A 17 14.35 -1.95 -4.75
CA GLU A 17 14.97 -3.29 -4.74
C GLU A 17 14.49 -4.15 -5.92
N ILE A 18 13.20 -4.08 -6.29
CA ILE A 18 12.68 -4.73 -7.50
C ILE A 18 13.35 -4.16 -8.75
N LYS A 19 13.51 -2.84 -8.84
CA LYS A 19 14.11 -2.18 -10.01
C LYS A 19 15.58 -2.55 -10.17
N GLU A 20 16.34 -2.56 -9.09
CA GLU A 20 17.76 -2.98 -9.10
C GLU A 20 17.90 -4.45 -9.49
N LYS A 21 17.16 -5.36 -8.85
CA LYS A 21 17.22 -6.79 -9.17
C LYS A 21 16.63 -7.16 -10.53
N ALA A 22 15.70 -6.37 -11.07
CA ALA A 22 15.18 -6.56 -12.42
C ALA A 22 16.16 -6.09 -13.50
N SER A 23 17.07 -5.15 -13.18
CA SER A 23 18.16 -4.78 -14.09
C SER A 23 19.24 -5.86 -14.16
N ASP A 24 19.47 -6.60 -13.07
CA ASP A 24 20.38 -7.76 -12.98
C ASP A 24 19.79 -9.09 -13.52
N SER A 25 18.82 -9.01 -14.45
CA SER A 25 17.97 -10.12 -14.91
C SER A 25 18.67 -11.31 -15.61
N GLU A 26 20.00 -11.33 -15.71
CA GLU A 26 20.72 -12.47 -16.28
C GLU A 26 20.66 -13.74 -15.42
N ASN A 27 20.27 -13.64 -14.14
CA ASN A 27 20.34 -14.76 -13.19
C ASN A 27 18.96 -15.33 -12.84
N GLN A 28 18.68 -16.60 -13.13
CA GLN A 28 17.43 -17.30 -12.74
C GLN A 28 17.14 -17.27 -11.23
N LYS A 29 18.16 -17.14 -10.37
CA LYS A 29 18.02 -16.96 -8.92
C LYS A 29 17.33 -15.63 -8.55
N SER A 30 17.51 -14.58 -9.38
CA SER A 30 16.88 -13.27 -9.19
C SER A 30 15.35 -13.36 -9.27
N ASP A 31 14.79 -14.29 -10.06
CA ASP A 31 13.33 -14.42 -10.23
C ASP A 31 12.63 -14.85 -8.92
N LYS A 32 13.17 -15.85 -8.22
CA LYS A 32 12.62 -16.30 -6.93
C LYS A 32 12.68 -15.20 -5.85
N GLU A 33 13.76 -14.44 -5.83
CA GLU A 33 13.92 -13.30 -4.92
C GLU A 33 12.96 -12.17 -5.28
N LEU A 34 12.88 -11.78 -6.55
CA LEU A 34 11.92 -10.80 -7.08
C LEU A 34 10.48 -11.20 -6.75
N ARG A 35 10.12 -12.47 -6.89
CA ARG A 35 8.81 -13.00 -6.53
C ARG A 35 8.52 -12.82 -5.04
N THR A 36 9.52 -13.00 -4.19
CA THR A 36 9.41 -12.81 -2.73
C THR A 36 9.24 -11.33 -2.38
N ILE A 37 10.01 -10.44 -3.01
CA ILE A 37 9.93 -8.99 -2.80
C ILE A 37 8.57 -8.46 -3.28
N ARG A 38 8.05 -8.91 -4.44
CA ARG A 38 6.69 -8.59 -4.91
C ARG A 38 5.60 -9.02 -3.92
N LYS A 39 5.73 -10.20 -3.31
CA LYS A 39 4.79 -10.65 -2.25
C LYS A 39 4.84 -9.75 -1.02
N LYS A 40 6.04 -9.33 -0.58
CA LYS A 40 6.21 -8.37 0.54
C LYS A 40 5.57 -7.03 0.21
N LEU A 41 5.79 -6.51 -1.00
CA LEU A 41 5.21 -5.25 -1.48
C LEU A 41 3.69 -5.30 -1.47
N LYS A 42 3.08 -6.37 -2.00
CA LYS A 42 1.62 -6.56 -1.98
C LYS A 42 1.06 -6.60 -0.55
N ARG A 43 1.77 -7.25 0.39
CA ARG A 43 1.39 -7.25 1.82
C ARG A 43 1.48 -5.86 2.44
N ALA A 44 2.55 -5.11 2.18
CA ALA A 44 2.72 -3.75 2.70
C ALA A 44 1.65 -2.80 2.16
N GLN A 45 1.33 -2.88 0.87
CA GLN A 45 0.23 -2.13 0.25
C GLN A 45 -1.13 -2.48 0.85
N ARG A 46 -1.41 -3.77 1.10
CA ARG A 46 -2.66 -4.19 1.75
C ARG A 46 -2.76 -3.63 3.16
N LYS A 47 -1.68 -3.69 3.95
CA LYS A 47 -1.64 -3.08 5.29
C LYS A 47 -1.86 -1.57 5.24
N LEU A 48 -1.24 -0.89 4.27
CA LEU A 48 -1.42 0.55 4.09
C LEU A 48 -2.86 0.89 3.72
N ARG A 49 -3.51 0.10 2.86
CA ARG A 49 -4.92 0.27 2.49
C ARG A 49 -5.89 0.01 3.65
N ILE A 50 -5.53 -0.85 4.59
CA ILE A 50 -6.33 -1.07 5.81
C ILE A 50 -6.17 0.12 6.76
N LEU A 51 -4.94 0.64 6.93
CA LEU A 51 -4.68 1.79 7.79
C LEU A 51 -5.22 3.11 7.21
N TYR A 52 -5.14 3.24 5.89
CA TYR A 52 -5.50 4.43 5.13
C TYR A 52 -6.25 3.96 3.87
N PRO A 53 -7.53 3.57 4.03
CA PRO A 53 -8.35 3.24 2.88
C PRO A 53 -8.41 4.46 1.96
N PRO A 54 -8.17 4.30 0.64
CA PRO A 54 -8.43 5.39 -0.29
C PRO A 54 -9.89 5.78 -0.13
N SER A 55 -10.13 7.08 0.04
CA SER A 55 -11.43 7.72 0.35
C SER A 55 -12.46 7.57 -0.79
N SER A 56 -12.73 6.34 -1.22
CA SER A 56 -13.64 6.02 -2.30
C SER A 56 -14.54 4.85 -1.90
N THR A 57 -15.10 4.94 -0.69
CA THR A 57 -16.40 4.36 -0.29
C THR A 57 -16.77 4.91 1.10
N VAL A 58 -16.69 6.23 1.29
CA VAL A 58 -17.59 6.85 2.27
C VAL A 58 -18.84 7.13 1.46
N LYS A 59 -19.81 6.21 1.52
CA LYS A 59 -21.19 6.57 1.20
C LYS A 59 -21.49 7.83 2.00
N ALA A 60 -22.04 8.82 1.32
CA ALA A 60 -22.66 9.97 1.94
C ALA A 60 -23.60 9.50 3.06
N GLU A 61 -23.19 9.69 4.31
CA GLU A 61 -24.11 10.02 5.37
C GLU A 61 -23.85 11.50 5.66
N GLU A 62 -24.53 12.36 4.88
CA GLU A 62 -24.92 13.66 5.40
C GLU A 62 -25.83 13.39 6.60
N PRO A 63 -25.49 13.80 7.84
CA PRO A 63 -26.50 13.94 8.85
C PRO A 63 -27.39 15.11 8.45
N GLU A 64 -28.55 14.78 7.88
CA GLU A 64 -29.65 15.71 7.67
C GLU A 64 -30.16 16.19 9.03
N GLN A 65 -29.52 17.21 9.60
CA GLN A 65 -30.07 17.98 10.73
C GLN A 65 -30.46 19.36 10.24
N LYS A 66 -31.57 19.42 9.52
CA LYS A 66 -32.43 20.61 9.53
C LYS A 66 -33.33 20.51 10.75
N ALA A 67 -32.86 21.03 11.88
CA ALA A 67 -33.73 21.35 12.99
C ALA A 67 -34.76 22.37 12.50
N LYS A 68 -36.01 21.92 12.37
CA LYS A 68 -37.17 22.80 12.23
C LYS A 68 -37.34 23.54 13.54
N THR A 69 -37.05 24.83 13.50
CA THR A 69 -37.58 25.83 14.42
C THR A 69 -39.11 25.81 14.34
N VAL A 70 -39.77 25.53 15.46
CA VAL A 70 -41.16 25.94 15.75
C VAL A 70 -41.19 26.39 17.20
#